data_AF-A0A2V7CEG1-F1
#
_entry.id   AF-A0A2V7CEG1-F1
#
_cell.length_a   1.000
_cell.length_b   1.000
_cell.length_c   1.000
_cell.angle_alpha   90.00
_cell.angle_beta   90.00
_cell.angle_gamma   90.00
#
_symmetry.space_group_name_H-M   'P 1'
#
loop_
_entity.id
_entity.type
_entity.pdbx_description
1 polymer ?
#
loop_
_entity_poly.entity_id
_entity_poly.type
_entity_poly.pdbx_seq_one_letter_code
_entity_poly.pdbx_strand_id
1 'polypeptide(L)'
;QLGLCLTAAAGLGYLAGRLPAPEIWPVVGACAILPFVQSHVSFIPSWINWNYSGFEKKVPWPTFRDLNAHLRGDFRDPRVVYEHSPDHEALGTVRAFEDLPLFSGRSTLEGLYMQASPSAPFVFYVQSEVSNVNSCPFPDWGCARLDLDHGVDHLRMFNVSQYIVKSQQAKDAVAKHPGLELEKRIGQYEIYRLKDNDGRYAVPLALAPALVVTPDWKSAAYRWFKSARPGDPVPVFAESVSEEEKRAFSIAYTQLPRELPRQPLPEPPALQERMETDRITVTGCRPGHPVLIRISYHPRWKATTGERVWLAAPSFMLVVPKGERIELYFDGGWPVTLGHLLTAAGCVIFLAGVLPGRRRVLDALRPVLELPPIPAAAALVQATGRWSGRMRGAVLGAALAAFAVVFGLAAVAARATDADGTYRQGQAFYGAGRLAEAVPLFERARRLAPLSMSAIHSTYFEGMSLYRQEQWAEAARVFTDFVTTFPEAQAAAESMYHLGLCRARLGNQAGAVEAWRDTEQRYAGTPWAKYAGERLAEVAGKGTGG
;
A
#
# COMPACT_ATOMS: atom_id res chain seq x y z
N GLN A 1 -19.21 -15.98 -0.04
CA GLN A 1 -19.43 -16.76 1.21
C GLN A 1 -20.68 -16.29 1.93
N LEU A 2 -20.77 -15.04 2.43
CA LEU A 2 -21.96 -14.53 3.14
C LEU A 2 -23.28 -14.76 2.39
N GLY A 3 -23.34 -14.45 1.09
CA GLY A 3 -24.54 -14.69 0.28
C GLY A 3 -24.98 -16.17 0.26
N LEU A 4 -24.04 -17.11 0.11
CA LEU A 4 -24.33 -18.55 0.15
C LEU A 4 -24.83 -18.98 1.53
N CYS A 5 -24.24 -18.44 2.61
CA CYS A 5 -24.70 -18.70 3.99
C CYS A 5 -26.13 -18.20 4.19
N LEU A 6 -26.47 -17.00 3.71
CA LEU A 6 -27.81 -16.44 3.79
C LEU A 6 -28.83 -17.25 2.95
N THR A 7 -28.45 -17.70 1.75
CA THR A 7 -29.30 -18.57 0.93
C THR A 7 -29.53 -19.93 1.60
N ALA A 8 -28.50 -20.54 2.18
CA ALA A 8 -28.62 -21.80 2.91
C ALA A 8 -29.51 -21.63 4.16
N ALA A 9 -29.32 -20.55 4.93
CA ALA A 9 -30.15 -20.23 6.09
C ALA A 9 -31.62 -20.02 5.70
N ALA A 10 -31.89 -19.29 4.60
CA ALA A 10 -33.24 -19.11 4.07
C ALA A 10 -33.87 -20.43 3.62
N GLY A 11 -33.11 -21.30 2.94
CA GLY A 11 -33.56 -22.63 2.51
C GLY A 11 -33.88 -23.55 3.69
N LEU A 12 -33.01 -23.59 4.70
CA LEU A 12 -33.22 -24.35 5.94
C LEU A 12 -34.42 -23.81 6.73
N GLY A 13 -34.57 -22.49 6.82
CA GLY A 13 -35.74 -21.86 7.45
C GLY A 13 -37.05 -22.19 6.74
N TYR A 14 -37.05 -22.22 5.41
CA TYR A 14 -38.21 -22.63 4.60
C TYR A 14 -38.56 -24.10 4.79
N LEU A 15 -37.56 -24.98 4.87
CA LEU A 15 -37.75 -26.40 5.16
C LEU A 15 -38.32 -26.60 6.57
N ALA A 16 -37.73 -25.94 7.58
CA ALA A 16 -38.20 -25.99 8.96
C ALA A 16 -39.65 -25.49 9.11
N GLY A 17 -40.04 -24.46 8.35
CA GLY A 17 -41.41 -23.95 8.31
C GLY A 17 -42.45 -24.90 7.70
N ARG A 18 -42.01 -25.99 7.05
CA ARG A 18 -42.89 -27.05 6.51
C ARG A 18 -42.97 -28.30 7.39
N LEU A 19 -42.12 -28.40 8.41
CA LEU A 19 -42.17 -29.50 9.35
C LEU A 19 -43.32 -29.26 10.35
N PRO A 20 -43.89 -30.33 10.95
CA PRO A 20 -44.84 -30.20 12.04
C PRO A 20 -44.25 -29.39 13.20
N ALA A 21 -45.09 -28.58 13.85
CA ALA A 21 -44.69 -27.66 14.92
C ALA A 21 -43.50 -26.74 14.51
N PRO A 22 -43.67 -25.92 13.46
CA PRO A 22 -42.62 -25.06 12.92
C PRO A 22 -41.99 -24.12 13.96
N GLU A 23 -42.72 -23.77 15.01
CA GLU A 23 -42.28 -22.99 16.16
C GLU A 23 -41.20 -23.67 17.02
N ILE A 24 -41.08 -25.00 16.97
CA ILE A 24 -40.13 -25.77 17.80
C ILE A 24 -38.74 -25.85 17.16
N TRP A 25 -38.67 -25.95 15.82
CA TRP A 25 -37.41 -26.17 15.11
C TRP A 25 -36.36 -25.07 15.29
N PRO A 26 -36.70 -23.76 15.35
CA PRO A 26 -35.74 -22.73 15.70
C PRO A 26 -35.11 -22.93 17.09
N VAL A 27 -35.91 -23.38 18.07
CA VAL A 27 -35.44 -23.65 19.43
C VAL A 27 -34.52 -24.87 19.45
N VAL A 28 -34.91 -25.97 18.79
CA VAL A 28 -34.07 -27.17 18.64
C VAL A 28 -32.75 -26.84 17.94
N GLY A 29 -32.82 -26.05 16.87
CA GLY A 29 -31.65 -25.55 16.16
C GLY A 29 -30.73 -24.74 17.07
N ALA A 30 -31.26 -23.78 17.84
CA ALA A 30 -30.48 -23.01 18.80
C ALA A 30 -29.84 -23.90 19.88
N CYS A 31 -30.59 -24.85 20.45
CA CYS A 31 -30.10 -25.79 21.46
C CYS A 31 -29.02 -26.75 20.93
N ALA A 32 -29.02 -27.07 19.64
CA ALA A 32 -27.98 -27.90 19.02
C ALA A 32 -26.76 -27.07 18.57
N ILE A 33 -26.99 -25.90 17.97
CA ILE A 33 -25.95 -25.04 17.42
C ILE A 33 -25.10 -24.42 18.53
N LEU A 34 -25.70 -23.95 19.63
CA LEU A 34 -24.94 -23.26 20.68
C LEU A 34 -23.87 -24.18 21.33
N PRO A 35 -24.19 -25.41 21.78
CA PRO A 35 -23.16 -26.33 22.28
C PRO A 35 -22.17 -26.79 21.22
N PHE A 36 -22.63 -27.00 19.98
CA PHE A 36 -21.76 -27.35 18.87
C PHE A 36 -20.74 -26.24 18.60
N VAL A 37 -21.18 -25.00 18.44
CA VAL A 37 -20.29 -23.84 18.26
C VAL A 37 -19.37 -23.72 19.48
N GLN A 38 -19.91 -23.75 20.70
CA GLN A 38 -19.11 -23.63 21.92
C GLN A 38 -18.02 -24.70 22.05
N SER A 39 -18.29 -25.95 21.66
CA SER A 39 -17.30 -27.04 21.68
C SER A 39 -16.22 -26.92 20.60
N HIS A 40 -16.46 -26.11 19.56
CA HIS A 40 -15.50 -25.84 18.49
C HIS A 40 -14.83 -24.46 18.62
N VAL A 41 -15.22 -23.66 19.61
CA VAL A 41 -14.55 -22.42 19.96
C VAL A 41 -13.18 -22.75 20.56
N SER A 42 -12.11 -22.37 19.87
CA SER A 42 -10.73 -22.59 20.30
C SER A 42 -10.10 -21.30 20.86
N PHE A 43 -9.40 -20.55 20.02
CA PHE A 43 -8.63 -19.37 20.43
C PHE A 43 -9.46 -18.08 20.55
N ILE A 44 -10.75 -18.10 20.22
CA ILE A 44 -11.59 -16.89 20.19
C ILE A 44 -11.68 -16.22 21.58
N PRO A 45 -11.89 -16.92 22.71
CA PRO A 45 -11.99 -16.26 24.01
C PRO A 45 -10.68 -15.59 24.43
N SER A 46 -9.54 -16.22 24.18
CA SER A 46 -8.22 -15.61 24.44
C SER A 46 -7.95 -14.45 23.49
N TRP A 47 -8.34 -14.56 22.22
CA TRP A 47 -8.26 -13.47 21.24
C TRP A 47 -9.14 -12.27 21.63
N ILE A 48 -10.36 -12.50 22.10
CA ILE A 48 -11.24 -11.43 22.60
C ILE A 48 -10.58 -10.76 23.80
N ASN A 49 -10.14 -11.53 24.80
CA ASN A 49 -9.48 -10.95 25.96
C ASN A 49 -8.21 -10.17 25.57
N TRP A 50 -7.42 -10.69 24.62
CA TRP A 50 -6.25 -10.01 24.10
C TRP A 50 -6.61 -8.68 23.43
N ASN A 51 -7.54 -8.66 22.47
CA ASN A 51 -7.81 -7.46 21.69
C ASN A 51 -8.65 -6.41 22.45
N TYR A 52 -9.52 -6.84 23.37
CA TYR A 52 -10.45 -5.94 24.09
C TYR A 52 -10.01 -5.59 25.51
N SER A 53 -8.86 -6.09 25.99
CA SER A 53 -8.31 -5.72 27.30
C SER A 53 -7.75 -4.28 27.35
N GLY A 54 -7.48 -3.68 26.19
CA GLY A 54 -6.84 -2.37 26.07
C GLY A 54 -5.31 -2.45 26.08
N PHE A 55 -4.65 -1.39 25.59
CA PHE A 55 -3.19 -1.26 25.60
C PHE A 55 -2.65 -1.20 27.03
N GLU A 56 -3.41 -0.60 27.95
CA GLU A 56 -3.07 -0.35 29.35
C GLU A 56 -2.90 -1.63 30.17
N LYS A 57 -3.54 -2.73 29.73
CA LYS A 57 -3.42 -4.04 30.37
C LYS A 57 -2.25 -4.87 29.83
N LYS A 58 -1.55 -4.38 28.80
CA LYS A 58 -0.38 -5.06 28.24
C LYS A 58 0.82 -4.83 29.16
N VAL A 59 1.60 -5.88 29.38
CA VAL A 59 2.82 -5.82 30.21
C VAL A 59 3.75 -4.67 29.79
N PRO A 60 4.04 -4.43 28.49
CA PRO A 60 4.89 -3.31 28.08
C PRO A 60 4.16 -1.95 27.96
N TRP A 61 2.97 -1.78 28.54
CA TRP A 61 2.24 -0.51 28.52
C TRP A 61 3.08 0.69 28.99
N PRO A 62 3.83 0.64 30.12
CA PRO A 62 4.66 1.76 30.54
C PRO A 62 5.67 2.18 29.46
N THR A 63 6.29 1.21 28.78
CA THR A 63 7.21 1.46 27.65
C THR A 63 6.50 2.19 26.51
N PHE A 64 5.32 1.72 26.10
CA PHE A 64 4.57 2.34 25.00
C PHE A 64 4.07 3.74 25.36
N ARG A 65 3.57 3.93 26.58
CA ARG A 65 3.20 5.24 27.12
C ARG A 65 4.39 6.20 27.10
N ASP A 66 5.56 5.77 27.56
CA ASP A 66 6.75 6.62 27.65
C ASP A 66 7.33 6.94 26.27
N LEU A 67 7.29 6.01 25.31
CA LEU A 67 7.61 6.25 23.90
C LEU A 67 6.72 7.36 23.32
N ASN A 68 5.40 7.24 23.47
CA ASN A 68 4.45 8.23 22.97
C ASN A 68 4.55 9.59 23.69
N ALA A 69 4.86 9.59 24.98
CA ALA A 69 5.11 10.81 25.75
C ALA A 69 6.37 11.55 25.26
N HIS A 70 7.45 10.81 24.96
CA HIS A 70 8.67 11.37 24.38
C HIS A 70 8.42 11.94 22.96
N LEU A 71 7.56 11.28 22.19
CA LEU A 71 7.19 11.69 20.83
C LEU A 71 6.03 12.68 20.78
N ARG A 72 5.58 13.24 21.91
CA ARG A 72 4.45 14.19 21.95
C ARG A 72 4.61 15.34 20.95
N GLY A 73 3.54 15.61 20.21
CA GLY A 73 3.45 16.75 19.30
C GLY A 73 2.09 16.76 18.59
N ASP A 74 2.07 17.17 17.33
CA ASP A 74 0.85 17.13 16.52
C ASP A 74 1.10 16.75 15.06
N PHE A 75 0.03 16.65 14.27
CA PHE A 75 0.08 16.17 12.88
C PHE A 75 0.86 17.10 11.94
N ARG A 76 1.13 18.34 12.35
CA ARG A 76 1.85 19.38 11.59
C ARG A 76 3.34 19.28 11.78
N ASP A 77 3.78 18.58 12.82
CA ASP A 77 5.19 18.27 12.96
C ASP A 77 5.64 17.23 11.92
N PRO A 78 6.96 17.06 11.70
CA PRO A 78 7.48 15.98 10.88
C PRO A 78 7.01 14.60 11.37
N ARG A 79 6.89 13.65 10.43
CA ARG A 79 6.38 12.32 10.72
C ARG A 79 7.36 11.51 11.59
N VAL A 80 6.84 10.48 12.24
CA VAL A 80 7.62 9.47 12.94
C VAL A 80 7.45 8.15 12.20
N VAL A 81 8.55 7.47 11.90
CA VAL A 81 8.52 6.09 11.37
C VAL A 81 8.90 5.11 12.47
N TYR A 82 8.51 3.85 12.31
CA TYR A 82 8.89 2.77 13.19
C TYR A 82 9.29 1.56 12.35
N GLU A 83 10.23 0.77 12.85
CA GLU A 83 10.61 -0.52 12.27
C GLU A 83 9.44 -1.48 12.36
N HIS A 84 9.03 -2.10 11.26
CA HIS A 84 8.09 -3.22 11.35
C HIS A 84 8.78 -4.41 12.05
N SER A 85 8.15 -4.93 13.11
CA SER A 85 8.64 -6.08 13.85
C SER A 85 7.49 -6.89 14.47
N PRO A 86 7.48 -8.24 14.31
CA PRO A 86 6.52 -9.09 15.01
C PRO A 86 6.58 -8.95 16.54
N ASP A 87 7.72 -8.52 17.11
CA ASP A 87 7.87 -8.27 18.55
C ASP A 87 6.90 -7.21 19.08
N HIS A 88 6.41 -6.33 18.20
CA HIS A 88 5.42 -5.33 18.56
C HIS A 88 4.10 -5.95 19.00
N GLU A 89 3.83 -7.23 18.67
CA GLU A 89 2.65 -7.94 19.17
C GLU A 89 2.53 -7.85 20.69
N ALA A 90 3.65 -7.83 21.43
CA ALA A 90 3.62 -7.67 22.89
C ALA A 90 2.95 -6.36 23.36
N LEU A 91 2.91 -5.32 22.52
CA LEU A 91 2.19 -4.06 22.76
C LEU A 91 0.66 -4.20 22.58
N GLY A 92 0.18 -5.38 22.16
CA GLY A 92 -1.23 -5.68 21.87
C GLY A 92 -1.50 -5.92 20.38
N THR A 93 -0.63 -5.44 19.49
CA THR A 93 -0.67 -5.69 18.05
C THR A 93 0.67 -5.33 17.42
N VAL A 94 1.09 -6.06 16.39
CA VAL A 94 2.28 -5.70 15.57
C VAL A 94 2.25 -4.28 15.00
N ARG A 95 1.05 -3.68 14.94
CA ARG A 95 0.74 -2.40 14.30
C ARG A 95 0.59 -1.23 15.28
N ALA A 96 1.04 -1.41 16.52
CA ALA A 96 0.77 -0.46 17.61
C ALA A 96 1.17 1.00 17.31
N PHE A 97 2.21 1.20 16.50
CA PHE A 97 2.69 2.54 16.14
C PHE A 97 1.93 3.19 14.97
N GLU A 98 0.98 2.51 14.34
CA GLU A 98 0.00 3.17 13.46
C GLU A 98 -0.92 4.11 14.25
N ASP A 99 -1.07 3.87 15.56
CA ASP A 99 -1.86 4.69 16.47
C ASP A 99 -1.06 5.87 17.07
N LEU A 100 0.14 6.16 16.56
CA LEU A 100 0.91 7.36 16.95
C LEU A 100 0.08 8.66 16.90
N PRO A 101 -0.82 8.90 15.92
CA PRO A 101 -1.68 10.08 15.92
C PRO A 101 -2.61 10.16 17.15
N LEU A 102 -3.05 9.01 17.68
CA LEU A 102 -3.89 8.95 18.87
C LEU A 102 -3.09 9.18 20.15
N PHE A 103 -1.95 8.47 20.32
CA PHE A 103 -1.21 8.44 21.58
C PHE A 103 -0.19 9.57 21.73
N SER A 104 0.48 9.97 20.65
CA SER A 104 1.49 11.04 20.64
C SER A 104 1.01 12.34 20.01
N GLY A 105 -0.04 12.27 19.18
CA GLY A 105 -0.50 13.37 18.32
C GLY A 105 0.25 13.48 16.99
N ARG A 106 1.42 12.82 16.84
CA ARG A 106 2.26 12.88 15.64
C ARG A 106 1.75 11.97 14.53
N SER A 107 1.95 12.41 13.30
CA SER A 107 1.73 11.60 12.10
C SER A 107 2.78 10.48 11.96
N THR A 108 2.37 9.34 11.42
CA THR A 108 3.25 8.26 10.95
C THR A 108 3.04 8.05 9.44
N LEU A 109 3.74 7.09 8.84
CA LEU A 109 3.61 6.77 7.42
C LEU A 109 2.49 5.76 7.12
N GLU A 110 2.28 4.79 8.01
CA GLU A 110 1.37 3.65 7.81
C GLU A 110 0.05 3.81 8.58
N GLY A 111 -0.99 3.11 8.12
CA GLY A 111 -2.29 3.05 8.81
C GLY A 111 -3.24 2.02 8.20
N LEU A 112 -4.18 1.49 8.99
CA LEU A 112 -5.12 0.40 8.65
C LEU A 112 -5.80 0.48 7.28
N TYR A 113 -6.26 1.66 6.88
CA TYR A 113 -6.94 1.84 5.60
C TYR A 113 -5.95 2.08 4.46
N MET A 114 -4.99 1.17 4.32
CA MET A 114 -3.83 1.27 3.43
C MET A 114 -4.26 1.42 1.95
N GLN A 115 -5.41 0.87 1.57
CA GLN A 115 -5.95 0.96 0.22
C GLN A 115 -6.56 2.34 -0.11
N ALA A 116 -6.75 3.21 0.89
CA ALA A 116 -7.38 4.52 0.69
C ALA A 116 -6.41 5.60 0.18
N SER A 117 -5.09 5.40 0.32
CA SER A 117 -4.10 6.38 -0.09
C SER A 117 -3.31 5.92 -1.33
N PRO A 118 -3.12 6.78 -2.34
CA PRO A 118 -2.22 6.47 -3.45
C PRO A 118 -0.75 6.29 -2.99
N SER A 119 -0.40 6.80 -1.81
CA SER A 119 0.96 6.71 -1.24
C SER A 119 1.34 5.35 -0.68
N ALA A 120 0.37 4.46 -0.46
CA ALA A 120 0.62 3.25 0.31
C ALA A 120 1.73 2.36 -0.27
N PRO A 121 1.79 2.01 -1.58
CA PRO A 121 2.90 1.19 -2.07
C PRO A 121 4.30 1.77 -1.82
N PHE A 122 4.42 3.09 -1.89
CA PHE A 122 5.69 3.80 -1.62
C PHE A 122 6.04 3.75 -0.14
N VAL A 123 5.06 3.95 0.75
CA VAL A 123 5.25 3.84 2.20
C VAL A 123 5.71 2.43 2.59
N PHE A 124 5.11 1.38 2.03
CA PHE A 124 5.52 0.00 2.36
C PHE A 124 6.86 -0.37 1.73
N TYR A 125 7.25 0.27 0.63
CA TYR A 125 8.62 0.17 0.14
C TYR A 125 9.60 0.80 1.14
N VAL A 126 9.34 2.01 1.64
CA VAL A 126 10.14 2.62 2.72
C VAL A 126 10.20 1.72 3.94
N GLN A 127 9.06 1.13 4.33
CA GLN A 127 9.03 0.24 5.49
C GLN A 127 9.93 -0.98 5.30
N SER A 128 10.03 -1.51 4.08
CA SER A 128 10.93 -2.62 3.77
C SER A 128 12.41 -2.23 3.82
N GLU A 129 12.76 -0.98 3.53
CA GLU A 129 14.13 -0.44 3.64
C GLU A 129 14.57 -0.20 5.09
N VAL A 130 13.60 0.11 5.98
CA VAL A 130 13.85 0.44 7.39
C VAL A 130 13.42 -0.68 8.34
N SER A 131 13.22 -1.90 7.87
CA SER A 131 12.82 -3.02 8.73
C SER A 131 13.62 -4.27 8.48
N ASN A 132 14.05 -4.94 9.55
CA ASN A 132 14.68 -6.25 9.43
C ASN A 132 13.68 -7.31 8.93
N VAL A 133 12.44 -7.25 9.40
CA VAL A 133 11.31 -8.05 8.88
C VAL A 133 10.38 -7.10 8.14
N ASN A 134 10.33 -7.19 6.81
CA ASN A 134 9.55 -6.26 6.01
C ASN A 134 8.03 -6.49 6.12
N SER A 135 7.28 -5.40 6.00
CA SER A 135 5.83 -5.41 5.82
C SER A 135 5.53 -5.22 4.34
N CYS A 136 5.06 -6.27 3.66
CA CYS A 136 4.80 -6.27 2.21
C CYS A 136 3.36 -6.70 1.89
N PRO A 137 2.38 -5.86 2.25
CA PRO A 137 0.96 -6.20 2.20
C PRO A 137 0.35 -6.09 0.80
N PHE A 138 1.06 -5.44 -0.14
CA PHE A 138 0.60 -5.27 -1.51
C PHE A 138 1.34 -6.20 -2.46
N PRO A 139 0.77 -7.37 -2.82
CA PRO A 139 1.46 -8.34 -3.66
C PRO A 139 1.83 -7.77 -5.03
N ASP A 140 1.06 -6.80 -5.55
CA ASP A 140 1.31 -6.15 -6.84
C ASP A 140 2.54 -5.22 -6.88
N TRP A 141 3.17 -4.96 -5.72
CA TRP A 141 4.31 -4.05 -5.59
C TRP A 141 5.44 -4.75 -4.83
N GLY A 142 6.65 -4.69 -5.38
CA GLY A 142 7.83 -5.27 -4.77
C GLY A 142 8.16 -4.69 -3.38
N CYS A 143 9.12 -5.30 -2.71
CA CYS A 143 9.71 -4.75 -1.50
C CYS A 143 11.23 -4.87 -1.57
N ALA A 144 11.91 -3.98 -0.85
CA ALA A 144 13.32 -4.05 -0.60
C ALA A 144 13.64 -5.00 0.56
N ARG A 145 14.94 -5.12 0.82
CA ARG A 145 15.53 -5.59 2.08
C ARG A 145 15.89 -4.38 2.95
N LEU A 146 16.29 -4.63 4.20
CA LEU A 146 16.90 -3.61 5.05
C LEU A 146 18.07 -2.93 4.30
N ASP A 147 17.89 -1.64 3.98
CA ASP A 147 18.79 -0.76 3.24
C ASP A 147 18.62 0.65 3.82
N LEU A 148 19.34 0.93 4.90
CA LEU A 148 19.19 2.20 5.62
C LEU A 148 19.71 3.40 4.83
N ASP A 149 20.66 3.21 3.92
CA ASP A 149 21.19 4.31 3.12
C ASP A 149 20.08 4.89 2.22
N HIS A 150 19.36 4.02 1.50
CA HIS A 150 18.17 4.43 0.72
C HIS A 150 17.01 4.82 1.64
N GLY A 151 16.79 4.05 2.70
CA GLY A 151 15.70 4.27 3.65
C GLY A 151 15.74 5.67 4.25
N VAL A 152 16.90 6.13 4.77
CA VAL A 152 17.02 7.48 5.36
C VAL A 152 16.74 8.58 4.35
N ASP A 153 17.11 8.40 3.10
CA ASP A 153 16.82 9.33 2.01
C ASP A 153 15.32 9.40 1.70
N HIS A 154 14.63 8.27 1.66
CA HIS A 154 13.16 8.26 1.54
C HIS A 154 12.46 8.78 2.78
N LEU A 155 12.96 8.52 3.98
CA LEU A 155 12.42 9.10 5.21
C LEU A 155 12.48 10.63 5.18
N ARG A 156 13.57 11.24 4.70
CA ARG A 156 13.65 12.69 4.46
C ARG A 156 12.63 13.15 3.42
N MET A 157 12.47 12.40 2.32
CA MET A 157 11.47 12.72 1.28
C MET A 157 10.04 12.76 1.85
N PHE A 158 9.74 11.93 2.85
CA PHE A 158 8.47 11.90 3.56
C PHE A 158 8.42 12.79 4.82
N ASN A 159 9.37 13.72 4.98
CA ASN A 159 9.46 14.62 6.14
C ASN A 159 9.39 13.84 7.47
N VAL A 160 10.16 12.78 7.62
CA VAL A 160 10.28 12.01 8.87
C VAL A 160 11.41 12.59 9.70
N SER A 161 11.19 12.81 11.00
CA SER A 161 12.26 13.27 11.91
C SER A 161 12.70 12.28 12.97
N GLN A 162 11.89 11.24 13.27
CA GLN A 162 12.25 10.19 14.21
C GLN A 162 11.99 8.81 13.65
N TYR A 163 12.81 7.86 14.06
CA TYR A 163 12.73 6.45 13.72
C TYR A 163 12.79 5.60 15.00
N ILE A 164 11.73 4.84 15.26
CA ILE A 164 11.62 3.90 16.38
C ILE A 164 12.15 2.52 15.94
N VAL A 165 13.14 1.97 16.62
CA VAL A 165 13.73 0.65 16.32
C VAL A 165 13.63 -0.31 17.49
N LYS A 166 13.54 -1.61 17.19
CA LYS A 166 13.34 -2.68 18.17
C LYS A 166 14.32 -3.85 18.00
N SER A 167 14.48 -4.38 16.79
CA SER A 167 15.30 -5.58 16.55
C SER A 167 16.79 -5.26 16.73
N GLN A 168 17.59 -6.27 17.09
CA GLN A 168 19.04 -6.08 17.25
C GLN A 168 19.69 -5.73 15.91
N GLN A 169 19.25 -6.35 14.82
CA GLN A 169 19.75 -6.09 13.47
C GLN A 169 19.49 -4.64 13.04
N ALA A 170 18.27 -4.12 13.27
CA ALA A 170 17.98 -2.72 12.98
C ALA A 170 18.81 -1.78 13.86
N LYS A 171 18.93 -2.05 15.18
CA LYS A 171 19.77 -1.28 16.10
C LYS A 171 21.23 -1.22 15.66
N ASP A 172 21.81 -2.35 15.28
CA ASP A 172 23.20 -2.42 14.80
C ASP A 172 23.39 -1.65 13.50
N ALA A 173 22.37 -1.64 12.63
CA ALA A 173 22.38 -0.92 11.37
C ALA A 173 22.27 0.60 11.60
N VAL A 174 21.31 1.08 12.40
CA VAL A 174 21.13 2.52 12.68
C VAL A 174 22.28 3.12 13.46
N ALA A 175 22.92 2.35 14.36
CA ALA A 175 24.06 2.81 15.14
C ALA A 175 25.30 3.13 14.29
N LYS A 176 25.40 2.56 13.08
CA LYS A 176 26.50 2.79 12.14
C LYS A 176 26.18 3.86 11.08
N HIS A 177 24.92 4.24 10.93
CA HIS A 177 24.49 5.12 9.85
C HIS A 177 24.73 6.60 10.22
N PRO A 178 25.52 7.37 9.45
CA PRO A 178 25.94 8.72 9.83
C PRO A 178 24.78 9.73 9.90
N GLY A 179 23.73 9.51 9.11
CA GLY A 179 22.52 10.34 9.05
C GLY A 179 21.52 10.12 10.19
N LEU A 180 21.83 9.25 11.15
CA LEU A 180 20.99 8.96 12.31
C LEU A 180 21.74 9.26 13.61
N GLU A 181 21.03 9.76 14.61
CA GLU A 181 21.56 10.01 15.94
C GLU A 181 20.65 9.39 16.99
N LEU A 182 21.22 8.63 17.92
CA LEU A 182 20.45 8.07 19.01
C LEU A 182 19.90 9.20 19.89
N GLU A 183 18.59 9.31 19.96
CA GLU A 183 17.90 10.34 20.75
C GLU A 183 17.50 9.80 22.13
N LYS A 184 16.94 8.58 22.18
CA LYS A 184 16.43 8.02 23.43
C LYS A 184 16.40 6.50 23.42
N ARG A 185 16.61 5.89 24.60
CA ARG A 185 16.34 4.46 24.86
C ARG A 185 15.18 4.35 25.83
N ILE A 186 14.14 3.57 25.49
CA ILE A 186 12.95 3.35 26.33
C ILE A 186 12.63 1.86 26.30
N GLY A 187 12.89 1.16 27.40
CA GLY A 187 12.76 -0.29 27.47
C GLY A 187 13.63 -0.97 26.42
N GLN A 188 13.03 -1.82 25.58
CA GLN A 188 13.71 -2.50 24.48
C GLN A 188 13.73 -1.70 23.17
N TYR A 189 13.23 -0.47 23.17
CA TYR A 189 13.15 0.39 21.99
C TYR A 189 14.22 1.48 22.02
N GLU A 190 14.64 1.90 20.83
CA GLU A 190 15.49 3.08 20.65
C GLU A 190 14.79 4.03 19.68
N ILE A 191 14.88 5.32 19.95
CA ILE A 191 14.42 6.39 19.07
C ILE A 191 15.67 7.05 18.51
N TYR A 192 15.76 7.12 17.19
CA TYR A 192 16.80 7.83 16.46
C TYR A 192 16.22 9.08 15.81
N ARG A 193 16.97 10.18 15.86
CA ARG A 193 16.73 11.40 15.10
C ARG A 193 17.36 11.29 13.72
N LEU A 194 16.62 11.69 12.70
CA LEU A 194 17.19 11.92 11.37
C LEU A 194 17.93 13.26 11.33
N LYS A 195 19.18 13.22 10.88
CA LYS A 195 19.97 14.42 10.58
C LYS A 195 19.60 14.98 9.20
N ASP A 196 19.75 16.29 9.07
CA ASP A 196 19.56 17.03 7.81
C ASP A 196 18.14 16.91 7.23
N ASN A 197 17.13 16.74 8.07
CA ASN A 197 15.72 16.88 7.68
C ASN A 197 15.28 18.35 7.83
N ASP A 198 14.75 18.94 6.75
CA ASP A 198 14.29 20.34 6.74
C ASP A 198 13.04 20.57 7.61
N GLY A 199 12.33 19.50 7.98
CA GLY A 199 11.13 19.55 8.81
C GLY A 199 9.91 20.14 8.10
N ARG A 200 9.90 20.22 6.77
CA ARG A 200 8.87 20.92 5.97
C ARG A 200 8.00 19.99 5.15
N TYR A 201 6.73 20.34 5.01
CA TYR A 201 5.82 19.74 4.06
C TYR A 201 5.79 20.47 2.72
N ALA A 202 5.95 21.80 2.69
CA ALA A 202 6.03 22.61 1.49
C ALA A 202 7.48 22.93 1.16
N VAL A 203 7.95 22.42 0.02
CA VAL A 203 9.36 22.48 -0.38
C VAL A 203 9.49 23.10 -1.77
N PRO A 204 10.13 24.27 -1.89
CA PRO A 204 10.42 24.87 -3.19
C PRO A 204 11.50 24.03 -3.90
N LEU A 205 11.27 23.68 -5.18
CA LEU A 205 12.19 22.79 -5.89
C LEU A 205 13.46 23.52 -6.36
N ALA A 206 14.61 22.89 -6.14
CA ALA A 206 15.89 23.35 -6.69
C ALA A 206 16.11 22.96 -8.16
N LEU A 207 15.44 21.91 -8.63
CA LEU A 207 15.52 21.42 -10.01
C LEU A 207 14.14 21.47 -10.67
N ALA A 208 14.12 21.72 -11.99
CA ALA A 208 12.89 21.76 -12.75
C ALA A 208 12.19 20.39 -12.75
N PRO A 209 10.87 20.34 -12.49
CA PRO A 209 10.10 19.10 -12.59
C PRO A 209 9.89 18.69 -14.05
N ALA A 210 9.70 17.40 -14.30
CA ALA A 210 9.50 16.84 -15.64
C ALA A 210 8.07 16.28 -15.80
N LEU A 211 7.35 16.74 -16.82
CA LEU A 211 6.00 16.25 -17.09
C LEU A 211 6.04 14.88 -17.78
N VAL A 212 5.20 13.95 -17.34
CA VAL A 212 5.01 12.62 -17.91
C VAL A 212 3.51 12.40 -18.15
N VAL A 213 3.11 12.35 -19.41
CA VAL A 213 1.74 12.15 -19.84
C VAL A 213 1.48 10.66 -20.03
N THR A 214 0.91 10.01 -19.02
CA THR A 214 0.68 8.56 -19.01
C THR A 214 -0.48 8.18 -18.09
N PRO A 215 -1.31 7.18 -18.46
CA PRO A 215 -2.29 6.59 -17.55
C PRO A 215 -1.64 5.67 -16.49
N ASP A 216 -0.43 5.16 -16.75
CA ASP A 216 0.31 4.25 -15.85
C ASP A 216 1.29 5.01 -14.94
N TRP A 217 0.80 6.09 -14.32
CA TRP A 217 1.64 6.94 -13.49
C TRP A 217 2.23 6.19 -12.29
N LYS A 218 1.44 5.28 -11.69
CA LYS A 218 1.80 4.65 -10.41
C LYS A 218 2.98 3.70 -10.57
N SER A 219 2.99 2.90 -11.64
CA SER A 219 4.11 1.99 -11.96
C SER A 219 5.36 2.75 -12.39
N ALA A 220 5.21 3.88 -13.10
CA ALA A 220 6.32 4.75 -13.46
C ALA A 220 6.92 5.44 -12.22
N ALA A 221 6.08 6.06 -11.39
CA ALA A 221 6.48 6.70 -10.14
C ALA A 221 7.15 5.71 -9.18
N TYR A 222 6.61 4.49 -9.08
CA TYR A 222 7.17 3.45 -8.23
C TYR A 222 8.57 3.05 -8.67
N ARG A 223 8.78 2.77 -9.96
CA ARG A 223 10.12 2.46 -10.50
C ARG A 223 11.13 3.57 -10.25
N TRP A 224 10.73 4.84 -10.42
CA TRP A 224 11.57 5.99 -10.11
C TRP A 224 11.87 6.07 -8.61
N PHE A 225 10.85 5.88 -7.76
CA PHE A 225 10.97 6.02 -6.32
C PHE A 225 12.00 5.07 -5.73
N LYS A 226 12.07 3.83 -6.20
CA LYS A 226 13.03 2.83 -5.68
C LYS A 226 14.50 3.28 -5.67
N SER A 227 14.89 4.16 -6.59
CA SER A 227 16.26 4.67 -6.71
C SER A 227 16.37 6.17 -6.46
N ALA A 228 15.26 6.84 -6.12
CA ALA A 228 15.23 8.28 -5.99
C ALA A 228 16.01 8.74 -4.76
N ARG A 229 16.56 9.95 -4.84
CA ARG A 229 17.25 10.62 -3.75
C ARG A 229 16.65 12.00 -3.49
N PRO A 230 16.73 12.52 -2.25
CA PRO A 230 16.43 13.92 -1.98
C PRO A 230 17.20 14.83 -2.94
N GLY A 231 16.48 15.70 -3.64
CA GLY A 231 17.06 16.64 -4.61
C GLY A 231 17.11 16.15 -6.06
N ASP A 232 16.71 14.92 -6.36
CA ASP A 232 16.52 14.49 -7.75
C ASP A 232 15.36 15.25 -8.44
N PRO A 233 15.39 15.40 -9.79
CA PRO A 233 14.28 15.98 -10.53
C PRO A 233 12.99 15.20 -10.29
N VAL A 234 11.90 15.92 -10.02
CA VAL A 234 10.61 15.32 -9.66
C VAL A 234 9.76 15.06 -10.91
N PRO A 235 9.40 13.80 -11.21
CA PRO A 235 8.39 13.50 -12.23
C PRO A 235 7.01 14.00 -11.81
N VAL A 236 6.28 14.58 -12.75
CA VAL A 236 4.92 15.07 -12.60
C VAL A 236 4.03 14.37 -13.60
N PHE A 237 2.91 13.81 -13.15
CA PHE A 237 2.07 12.93 -13.94
C PHE A 237 0.72 13.56 -14.25
N ALA A 238 0.23 13.28 -15.46
CA ALA A 238 -1.13 13.57 -15.88
C ALA A 238 -1.56 12.56 -16.95
N GLU A 239 -2.84 12.20 -16.99
CA GLU A 239 -3.38 11.36 -18.08
C GLU A 239 -3.48 12.13 -19.39
N SER A 240 -3.83 13.42 -19.30
CA SER A 240 -3.90 14.36 -20.41
C SER A 240 -3.62 15.79 -19.94
N VAL A 241 -3.20 16.64 -20.86
CA VAL A 241 -2.82 18.03 -20.63
C VAL A 241 -3.13 18.87 -21.87
N SER A 242 -3.52 20.13 -21.67
CA SER A 242 -3.65 21.11 -22.74
C SER A 242 -2.28 21.57 -23.27
N GLU A 243 -2.24 22.22 -24.43
CA GLU A 243 -0.97 22.78 -24.97
C GLU A 243 -0.41 23.92 -24.09
N GLU A 244 -1.27 24.66 -23.40
CA GLU A 244 -0.84 25.67 -22.42
C GLU A 244 -0.16 25.02 -21.21
N GLU A 245 -0.74 23.92 -20.73
CA GLU A 245 -0.22 23.18 -19.59
C GLU A 245 1.09 22.46 -19.91
N LYS A 246 1.23 21.92 -21.13
CA LYS A 246 2.51 21.37 -21.59
C LYS A 246 3.60 22.43 -21.60
N ARG A 247 3.29 23.65 -22.06
CA ARG A 247 4.25 24.77 -22.09
C ARG A 247 4.69 25.25 -20.71
N ALA A 248 3.95 24.91 -19.65
CA ALA A 248 4.37 25.20 -18.27
C ALA A 248 5.55 24.33 -17.80
N PHE A 249 5.89 23.27 -18.53
CA PHE A 249 7.02 22.40 -18.25
C PHE A 249 8.08 22.55 -19.34
N SER A 250 9.35 22.51 -18.95
CA SER A 250 10.46 22.58 -19.91
C SER A 250 10.51 21.36 -20.83
N ILE A 251 10.13 20.19 -20.31
CA ILE A 251 10.14 18.92 -21.05
C ILE A 251 8.91 18.10 -20.67
N ALA A 252 8.27 17.48 -21.67
CA ALA A 252 7.16 16.55 -21.51
C ALA A 252 7.49 15.20 -22.18
N TYR A 253 7.26 14.12 -21.45
CA TYR A 253 7.48 12.75 -21.89
C TYR A 253 6.14 12.00 -21.96
N THR A 254 6.06 10.96 -22.79
CA THR A 254 4.94 9.98 -22.76
C THR A 254 5.28 8.74 -21.94
N GLN A 255 6.56 8.50 -21.70
CA GLN A 255 7.09 7.44 -20.83
C GLN A 255 8.23 8.03 -20.00
N LEU A 256 8.26 7.72 -18.71
CA LEU A 256 9.30 8.21 -17.81
C LEU A 256 10.67 7.64 -18.24
N PRO A 257 11.63 8.50 -18.64
CA PRO A 257 12.98 8.03 -18.96
C PRO A 257 13.69 7.51 -17.70
N ARG A 258 14.76 6.73 -17.93
CA ARG A 258 15.59 6.17 -16.85
C ARG A 258 16.28 7.25 -16.01
N GLU A 259 16.72 8.31 -16.66
CA GLU A 259 17.35 9.48 -16.03
C GLU A 259 16.62 10.74 -16.46
N LEU A 260 16.38 11.63 -15.51
CA LEU A 260 15.79 12.95 -15.77
C LEU A 260 16.86 14.03 -15.81
N PRO A 261 16.73 15.02 -16.72
CA PRO A 261 17.68 16.11 -16.81
C PRO A 261 17.66 16.96 -15.53
N ARG A 262 18.84 17.22 -14.98
CA ARG A 262 19.03 18.07 -13.80
C ARG A 262 19.14 19.53 -14.22
N GLN A 263 18.01 20.15 -14.54
CA GLN A 263 17.95 21.57 -14.88
C GLN A 263 17.77 22.42 -13.61
N PRO A 264 18.76 23.24 -13.21
CA PRO A 264 18.64 24.08 -12.02
C PRO A 264 17.57 25.15 -12.17
N LEU A 265 16.82 25.39 -11.11
CA LEU A 265 15.94 26.53 -10.97
C LEU A 265 16.66 27.69 -10.25
N PRO A 266 16.13 28.93 -10.35
CA PRO A 266 16.60 30.03 -9.51
C PRO A 266 16.56 29.66 -8.03
N GLU A 267 17.33 30.38 -7.20
CA GLU A 267 17.41 30.11 -5.76
C GLU A 267 16.01 29.95 -5.12
N PRO A 268 15.77 28.83 -4.41
CA PRO A 268 14.46 28.54 -3.82
C PRO A 268 14.02 29.62 -2.82
N PRO A 269 12.77 30.13 -2.90
CA PRO A 269 12.28 31.12 -1.95
C PRO A 269 12.10 30.52 -0.55
N ALA A 270 12.29 31.33 0.50
CA ALA A 270 11.98 30.91 1.86
C ALA A 270 10.45 30.87 2.07
N LEU A 271 9.93 29.68 2.38
CA LEU A 271 8.49 29.46 2.55
C LEU A 271 8.08 29.40 4.02
N GLN A 272 6.84 29.78 4.30
CA GLN A 272 6.14 29.48 5.54
C GLN A 272 4.90 28.65 5.23
N GLU A 273 4.65 27.61 6.02
CA GLU A 273 3.52 26.71 5.84
C GLU A 273 2.63 26.71 7.08
N ARG A 274 1.33 26.61 6.87
CA ARG A 274 0.33 26.36 7.90
C ARG A 274 -0.55 25.21 7.46
N MET A 275 -0.51 24.15 8.27
CA MET A 275 -1.24 22.91 8.07
C MET A 275 -2.49 22.88 8.96
N GLU A 276 -3.64 22.64 8.36
CA GLU A 276 -4.92 22.40 9.00
C GLU A 276 -5.48 21.06 8.50
N THR A 277 -6.56 20.55 9.09
CA THR A 277 -7.07 19.21 8.79
C THR A 277 -7.46 19.04 7.31
N ASP A 278 -8.08 20.07 6.72
CA ASP A 278 -8.57 20.08 5.34
C ASP A 278 -7.96 21.20 4.50
N ARG A 279 -6.98 21.95 5.03
CA ARG A 279 -6.41 23.13 4.39
C ARG A 279 -4.90 23.20 4.56
N ILE A 280 -4.21 23.65 3.51
CA ILE A 280 -2.78 23.91 3.52
C ILE A 280 -2.56 25.31 2.96
N THR A 281 -1.94 26.17 3.76
CA THR A 281 -1.56 27.52 3.34
C THR A 281 -0.04 27.61 3.24
N VAL A 282 0.47 28.13 2.13
CA VAL A 282 1.89 28.41 1.94
C VAL A 282 2.05 29.88 1.55
N THR A 283 2.95 30.60 2.24
CA THR A 283 3.29 32.00 1.98
C THR A 283 4.78 32.18 1.75
N GLY A 284 5.16 33.31 1.16
CA GLY A 284 6.54 33.58 0.73
C GLY A 284 6.86 32.96 -0.63
N CYS A 285 5.84 32.57 -1.39
CA CYS A 285 6.02 31.98 -2.71
C CYS A 285 6.59 33.00 -3.71
N ARG A 286 7.44 32.54 -4.63
CA ARG A 286 7.82 33.32 -5.82
C ARG A 286 6.97 32.83 -7.00
N PRO A 287 6.20 33.71 -7.67
CA PRO A 287 5.38 33.31 -8.82
C PRO A 287 6.18 32.52 -9.86
N GLY A 288 5.62 31.40 -10.34
CA GLY A 288 6.27 30.51 -11.29
C GLY A 288 7.31 29.54 -10.70
N HIS A 289 7.71 29.69 -9.42
CA HIS A 289 8.66 28.77 -8.80
C HIS A 289 7.92 27.56 -8.19
N PRO A 290 8.14 26.32 -8.69
CA PRO A 290 7.37 25.15 -8.29
C PRO A 290 7.58 24.77 -6.82
N VAL A 291 6.48 24.49 -6.11
CA VAL A 291 6.46 24.06 -4.71
C VAL A 291 5.89 22.64 -4.63
N LEU A 292 6.69 21.72 -4.11
CA LEU A 292 6.27 20.35 -3.80
C LEU A 292 5.65 20.31 -2.41
N ILE A 293 4.43 19.81 -2.31
CA ILE A 293 3.74 19.58 -1.03
C ILE A 293 3.81 18.07 -0.76
N ARG A 294 4.60 17.67 0.25
CA ARG A 294 4.86 16.28 0.71
C ARG A 294 3.66 15.65 1.44
N ILE A 295 2.46 15.85 0.88
CA ILE A 295 1.16 15.31 1.29
C ILE A 295 0.58 14.55 0.10
N SER A 296 -0.08 13.41 0.37
CA SER A 296 -0.68 12.57 -0.65
C SER A 296 -1.62 13.35 -1.58
N TYR A 297 -1.39 13.22 -2.87
CA TYR A 297 -2.24 13.76 -3.91
C TYR A 297 -3.62 13.11 -3.90
N HIS A 298 -4.63 13.92 -4.21
CA HIS A 298 -5.96 13.46 -4.53
C HIS A 298 -6.60 14.49 -5.48
N PRO A 299 -7.40 14.10 -6.49
CA PRO A 299 -8.08 15.04 -7.40
C PRO A 299 -9.02 16.06 -6.72
N ARG A 300 -9.25 15.90 -5.42
CA ARG A 300 -10.16 16.71 -4.59
C ARG A 300 -9.42 17.79 -3.80
N TRP A 301 -8.08 17.75 -3.78
CA TRP A 301 -7.31 18.92 -3.42
C TRP A 301 -7.50 19.98 -4.50
N LYS A 302 -7.93 21.17 -4.09
CA LYS A 302 -8.18 22.32 -4.96
C LYS A 302 -7.45 23.54 -4.39
N ALA A 303 -6.95 24.41 -5.26
CA ALA A 303 -6.40 25.69 -4.83
C ALA A 303 -7.50 26.76 -4.89
N THR A 304 -7.77 27.45 -3.79
CA THR A 304 -8.65 28.65 -3.80
C THR A 304 -7.98 29.83 -4.51
N THR A 305 -6.65 29.82 -4.58
CA THR A 305 -5.80 30.78 -5.29
C THR A 305 -5.74 30.53 -6.81
N GLY A 306 -6.40 29.48 -7.31
CA GLY A 306 -6.63 29.24 -8.74
C GLY A 306 -5.52 28.50 -9.48
N GLU A 307 -4.54 27.94 -8.78
CA GLU A 307 -3.53 27.04 -9.34
C GLU A 307 -4.08 25.64 -9.63
N ARG A 308 -3.46 24.95 -10.59
CA ARG A 308 -3.65 23.51 -10.77
C ARG A 308 -2.80 22.76 -9.74
N VAL A 309 -3.42 21.78 -9.09
CA VAL A 309 -2.74 20.81 -8.22
C VAL A 309 -2.31 19.62 -9.09
N TRP A 310 -1.00 19.43 -9.23
CA TRP A 310 -0.43 18.36 -10.04
C TRP A 310 -0.09 17.14 -9.19
N LEU A 311 -0.18 15.94 -9.78
CA LEU A 311 0.31 14.71 -9.17
C LEU A 311 1.82 14.60 -9.41
N ALA A 312 2.61 14.65 -8.35
CA ALA A 312 4.06 14.51 -8.40
C ALA A 312 4.52 13.19 -7.76
N ALA A 313 5.62 12.63 -8.23
CA ALA A 313 6.20 11.44 -7.62
C ALA A 313 6.64 11.72 -6.16
N PRO A 314 6.63 10.71 -5.26
CA PRO A 314 6.06 9.39 -5.47
C PRO A 314 4.52 9.41 -5.55
N SER A 315 3.87 10.32 -4.83
CA SER A 315 2.40 10.51 -4.85
C SER A 315 2.01 11.82 -4.18
N PHE A 316 2.86 12.83 -4.28
CA PHE A 316 2.71 14.14 -3.67
C PHE A 316 2.00 15.13 -4.59
N MET A 317 1.77 16.33 -4.08
CA MET A 317 1.23 17.42 -4.88
C MET A 317 2.35 18.35 -5.34
N LEU A 318 2.31 18.81 -6.58
CA LEU A 318 3.10 19.94 -7.04
C LEU A 318 2.16 21.10 -7.39
N VAL A 319 2.52 22.29 -6.95
CA VAL A 319 1.78 23.52 -7.26
C VAL A 319 2.76 24.58 -7.76
N VAL A 320 2.40 25.24 -8.85
CA VAL A 320 3.16 26.38 -9.37
C VAL A 320 2.40 27.66 -9.01
N PRO A 321 2.88 28.44 -8.03
CA PRO A 321 2.17 29.61 -7.51
C PRO A 321 1.98 30.67 -8.60
N LYS A 322 0.79 31.29 -8.63
CA LYS A 322 0.52 32.49 -9.45
C LYS A 322 0.86 33.79 -8.72
N GLY A 323 0.94 33.76 -7.40
CA GLY A 323 1.25 34.90 -6.53
C GLY A 323 2.17 34.51 -5.35
N GLU A 324 2.17 35.32 -4.29
CA GLU A 324 3.02 35.09 -3.10
C GLU A 324 2.42 34.10 -2.07
N ARG A 325 1.23 33.58 -2.36
CA ARG A 325 0.45 32.70 -1.48
C ARG A 325 -0.20 31.58 -2.29
N ILE A 326 -0.15 30.36 -1.76
CA ILE A 326 -0.92 29.20 -2.21
C ILE A 326 -1.87 28.82 -1.08
N GLU A 327 -3.14 28.57 -1.40
CA GLU A 327 -4.11 28.04 -0.44
C GLU A 327 -4.84 26.84 -1.03
N LEU A 328 -4.55 25.66 -0.49
CA LEU A 328 -5.15 24.39 -0.88
C LEU A 328 -6.21 23.98 0.13
N TYR A 329 -7.34 23.45 -0.35
CA TYR A 329 -8.35 22.81 0.48
C TYR A 329 -8.75 21.46 -0.09
N PHE A 330 -9.13 20.54 0.79
CA PHE A 330 -9.62 19.22 0.42
C PHE A 330 -11.15 19.22 0.34
N ASP A 331 -11.71 19.14 -0.85
CA ASP A 331 -13.16 19.12 -1.03
C ASP A 331 -13.78 17.80 -0.56
N GLY A 332 -14.68 17.84 0.44
CA GLY A 332 -15.45 16.68 0.93
C GLY A 332 -16.55 16.21 -0.03
N GLY A 333 -16.97 17.08 -0.97
CA GLY A 333 -17.89 16.85 -2.10
C GLY A 333 -19.22 16.16 -1.79
N TRP A 334 -19.94 15.77 -2.84
CA TRP A 334 -21.38 15.49 -2.70
C TRP A 334 -21.77 14.39 -1.70
N PRO A 335 -21.01 13.28 -1.51
CA PRO A 335 -21.39 12.27 -0.52
C PRO A 335 -21.31 12.80 0.92
N VAL A 336 -20.31 13.64 1.22
CA VAL A 336 -20.18 14.28 2.54
C VAL A 336 -21.31 15.28 2.74
N THR A 337 -21.60 16.11 1.73
CA THR A 337 -22.73 17.05 1.78
C THR A 337 -24.06 16.33 1.99
N LEU A 338 -24.32 15.24 1.26
CA LEU A 338 -25.51 14.43 1.46
C LEU A 338 -25.55 13.82 2.87
N GLY A 339 -24.42 13.33 3.38
CA GLY A 339 -24.31 12.84 4.75
C GLY A 339 -24.69 13.89 5.78
N HIS A 340 -24.23 15.13 5.63
CA HIS A 340 -24.62 16.25 6.50
C HIS A 340 -26.12 16.56 6.39
N LEU A 341 -26.68 16.58 5.18
CA LEU A 341 -28.12 16.81 4.97
C LEU A 341 -28.97 15.71 5.61
N LEU A 342 -28.60 14.45 5.43
CA LEU A 342 -29.30 13.31 6.04
C LEU A 342 -29.17 13.33 7.57
N THR A 343 -28.00 13.71 8.09
CA THR A 343 -27.79 13.87 9.54
C THR A 343 -28.68 14.98 10.10
N ALA A 344 -28.70 16.14 9.45
CA ALA A 344 -29.56 17.26 9.85
C ALA A 344 -31.04 16.88 9.79
N ALA A 345 -31.47 16.20 8.72
CA ALA A 345 -32.83 15.68 8.61
C ALA A 345 -33.15 14.68 9.73
N GLY A 346 -32.23 13.77 10.05
CA GLY A 346 -32.35 12.83 11.16
C GLY A 346 -32.50 13.55 12.51
N CYS A 347 -31.69 14.58 12.77
CA CYS A 347 -31.80 15.41 13.97
C CYS A 347 -33.15 16.14 14.06
N VAL A 348 -33.62 16.73 12.94
CA VAL A 348 -34.93 17.40 12.89
C VAL A 348 -36.07 16.42 13.16
N ILE A 349 -36.03 15.23 12.54
CA ILE A 349 -37.01 14.16 12.76
C ILE A 349 -37.00 13.73 14.23
N PHE A 350 -35.82 13.52 14.81
CA PHE A 350 -35.67 13.16 16.21
C PHE A 350 -36.27 14.23 17.14
N LEU A 351 -35.90 15.51 16.95
CA LEU A 351 -36.43 16.61 17.75
C LEU A 351 -37.96 16.76 17.60
N ALA A 352 -38.47 16.64 16.37
CA ALA A 352 -39.91 16.65 16.10
C ALA A 352 -40.66 15.50 16.80
N GLY A 353 -40.03 14.34 16.94
CA GLY A 353 -40.58 13.18 17.64
C GLY A 353 -40.59 13.29 19.17
N VAL A 354 -39.62 13.99 19.75
CA VAL A 354 -39.41 14.08 21.21
C VAL A 354 -40.04 15.34 21.84
N LEU A 355 -40.29 16.40 21.07
CA LEU A 355 -40.88 17.64 21.58
C LEU A 355 -42.40 17.52 21.92
N PRO A 356 -42.92 18.29 22.91
CA PRO A 356 -44.31 18.20 23.38
C PRO A 356 -45.39 18.46 22.30
N GLY A 357 -45.00 19.04 21.16
CA GLY A 357 -45.85 19.33 19.99
C GLY A 357 -45.84 18.25 18.90
N ARG A 358 -45.27 17.06 19.14
CA ARG A 358 -45.02 16.02 18.11
C ARG A 358 -46.20 15.72 17.19
N ARG A 359 -47.45 15.73 17.71
CA ARG A 359 -48.66 15.46 16.91
C ARG A 359 -48.87 16.52 15.84
N ARG A 360 -48.72 17.81 16.19
CA ARG A 360 -48.89 18.92 15.23
C ARG A 360 -47.82 18.91 14.12
N VAL A 361 -46.59 18.57 14.47
CA VAL A 361 -45.48 18.50 13.49
C VAL A 361 -45.63 17.28 12.57
N LEU A 362 -45.96 16.11 13.12
CA LEU A 362 -46.23 14.91 12.32
C LEU A 362 -47.45 15.09 11.40
N ASP A 363 -48.52 15.73 11.87
CA ASP A 363 -49.70 16.02 11.06
C ASP A 363 -49.39 17.01 9.93
N ALA A 364 -48.52 18.01 10.16
CA ALA A 364 -48.07 18.96 9.15
C ALA A 364 -47.10 18.35 8.12
N LEU A 365 -46.26 17.39 8.53
CA LEU A 365 -45.31 16.70 7.65
C LEU A 365 -45.90 15.50 6.91
N ARG A 366 -47.06 14.98 7.34
CA ARG A 366 -47.77 13.85 6.73
C ARG A 366 -47.90 13.95 5.19
N PRO A 367 -48.32 15.08 4.58
CA PRO A 367 -48.40 15.19 3.11
C PRO A 367 -47.04 15.19 2.40
N VAL A 368 -45.93 15.45 3.11
CA VAL A 368 -44.56 15.42 2.56
C VAL A 368 -43.89 14.06 2.78
N LEU A 369 -44.19 13.40 3.89
CA LEU A 369 -43.73 12.04 4.23
C LEU A 369 -44.45 10.95 3.46
N GLU A 370 -45.67 11.21 2.99
CA GLU A 370 -46.34 10.44 1.95
C GLU A 370 -45.63 10.70 0.61
N LEU A 371 -44.40 10.19 0.46
CA LEU A 371 -43.71 10.17 -0.81
C LEU A 371 -44.64 9.45 -1.81
N PRO A 372 -45.07 10.11 -2.91
CA PRO A 372 -45.82 9.40 -3.94
C PRO A 372 -44.92 8.25 -4.40
N PRO A 373 -45.45 7.02 -4.44
CA PRO A 373 -44.61 5.88 -4.77
C PRO A 373 -44.03 6.13 -6.16
N ILE A 374 -42.71 5.97 -6.32
CA ILE A 374 -42.03 6.19 -7.60
C ILE A 374 -42.82 5.39 -8.64
N PRO A 375 -43.49 6.02 -9.63
CA PRO A 375 -44.54 5.37 -10.41
C PRO A 375 -44.08 4.05 -11.05
N ALA A 376 -42.81 3.99 -11.46
CA ALA A 376 -42.17 2.78 -11.98
C ALA A 376 -42.03 1.66 -10.93
N ALA A 377 -41.57 1.98 -9.71
CA ALA A 377 -41.48 1.01 -8.62
C ALA A 377 -42.87 0.55 -8.16
N ALA A 378 -43.83 1.49 -8.09
CA ALA A 378 -45.23 1.20 -7.77
C ALA A 378 -45.87 0.27 -8.78
N ALA A 379 -45.69 0.54 -10.08
CA ALA A 379 -46.20 -0.28 -11.18
C ALA A 379 -45.57 -1.68 -11.17
N LEU A 380 -44.27 -1.79 -10.88
CA LEU A 380 -43.58 -3.07 -10.77
C LEU A 380 -44.10 -3.90 -9.58
N VAL A 381 -44.29 -3.27 -8.42
CA VAL A 381 -44.85 -3.91 -7.21
C VAL A 381 -46.31 -4.33 -7.44
N GLN A 382 -47.11 -3.50 -8.10
CA GLN A 382 -48.49 -3.83 -8.44
C GLN A 382 -48.59 -4.94 -9.50
N ALA A 383 -47.70 -4.94 -10.51
CA ALA A 383 -47.63 -5.98 -11.53
C ALA A 383 -47.23 -7.34 -10.93
N THR A 384 -46.26 -7.36 -10.01
CA THR A 384 -45.87 -8.57 -9.25
C THR A 384 -46.92 -8.99 -8.21
N GLY A 385 -47.76 -8.05 -7.77
CA GLY A 385 -48.95 -8.29 -6.95
C GLY A 385 -49.95 -9.26 -7.58
N ARG A 386 -50.02 -9.32 -8.92
CA ARG A 386 -50.91 -10.22 -9.69
C ARG A 386 -50.34 -11.62 -9.94
N TRP A 387 -49.07 -11.85 -9.61
CA TRP A 387 -48.42 -13.13 -9.89
C TRP A 387 -48.85 -14.21 -8.89
N SER A 388 -49.11 -15.42 -9.41
CA SER A 388 -49.31 -16.59 -8.56
C SER A 388 -48.06 -16.91 -7.75
N GLY A 389 -48.20 -17.58 -6.61
CA GLY A 389 -47.04 -17.98 -5.77
C GLY A 389 -46.00 -18.79 -6.54
N ARG A 390 -46.43 -19.64 -7.49
CA ARG A 390 -45.53 -20.39 -8.39
C ARG A 390 -44.77 -19.47 -9.35
N MET A 391 -45.43 -18.48 -9.93
CA MET A 391 -44.79 -17.52 -10.84
C MET A 391 -43.79 -16.63 -10.10
N ARG A 392 -44.11 -16.16 -8.88
CA ARG A 392 -43.16 -15.45 -8.02
C ARG A 392 -41.95 -16.30 -7.68
N GLY A 393 -42.17 -17.57 -7.30
CA GLY A 393 -41.08 -18.52 -7.02
C GLY A 393 -40.21 -18.79 -8.24
N ALA A 394 -40.80 -18.96 -9.43
CA ALA A 394 -40.08 -19.20 -10.68
C ALA A 394 -39.24 -17.99 -11.10
N VAL A 395 -39.79 -16.77 -11.02
CA VAL A 395 -39.06 -15.54 -11.35
C VAL A 395 -37.95 -15.27 -10.35
N LEU A 396 -38.19 -15.45 -9.04
CA LEU A 396 -37.14 -15.32 -8.03
C LEU A 396 -36.02 -16.36 -8.24
N GLY A 397 -36.39 -17.61 -8.51
CA GLY A 397 -35.43 -18.68 -8.83
C GLY A 397 -34.60 -18.36 -10.08
N ALA A 398 -35.25 -17.90 -11.15
CA ALA A 398 -34.57 -17.49 -12.38
C ALA A 398 -33.65 -16.27 -12.17
N ALA A 399 -34.08 -15.27 -11.40
CA ALA A 399 -33.28 -14.10 -11.07
C ALA A 399 -32.05 -14.46 -10.22
N LEU A 400 -32.22 -15.32 -9.21
CA LEU A 400 -31.12 -15.84 -8.39
C LEU A 400 -30.15 -16.69 -9.22
N ALA A 401 -30.66 -17.53 -10.13
CA ALA A 401 -29.82 -18.32 -11.03
C ALA A 401 -29.04 -17.43 -12.01
N ALA A 402 -29.70 -16.43 -12.62
CA ALA A 402 -29.05 -15.46 -13.50
C ALA A 402 -27.98 -14.65 -12.75
N PHE A 403 -28.29 -14.19 -11.54
CA PHE A 403 -27.31 -13.52 -10.68
C PHE A 403 -26.13 -14.42 -10.35
N ALA A 404 -26.37 -15.69 -10.00
CA ALA A 404 -25.30 -16.66 -9.73
C ALA A 404 -24.42 -16.92 -10.96
N VAL A 405 -25.01 -17.00 -12.16
CA VAL A 405 -24.27 -17.14 -13.42
C VAL A 405 -23.43 -15.90 -13.72
N VAL A 406 -24.02 -14.70 -13.66
CA VAL A 406 -23.32 -13.44 -13.91
C VAL A 406 -22.19 -13.24 -12.89
N PHE A 407 -22.47 -13.45 -11.61
CA PHE A 407 -21.47 -13.35 -10.54
C PHE A 407 -20.38 -14.42 -10.68
N GLY A 408 -20.75 -15.64 -11.05
CA GLY A 408 -19.81 -16.72 -11.32
C GLY A 408 -18.89 -16.42 -12.51
N LEU A 409 -19.44 -15.94 -13.62
CA LEU A 409 -18.67 -15.52 -14.80
C LEU A 409 -17.75 -14.33 -14.47
N ALA A 410 -18.25 -13.34 -13.72
CA ALA A 410 -17.42 -12.21 -13.26
C ALA A 410 -16.28 -12.66 -12.33
N ALA A 411 -16.55 -13.60 -11.42
CA ALA A 411 -15.53 -14.18 -10.54
C ALA A 411 -14.49 -15.01 -11.32
N VAL A 412 -14.91 -15.78 -12.33
CA VAL A 412 -14.00 -16.54 -13.21
C VAL A 412 -13.14 -15.58 -14.05
N ALA A 413 -13.75 -14.54 -14.64
CA ALA A 413 -13.03 -13.52 -15.40
C ALA A 413 -11.98 -12.79 -14.52
N ALA A 414 -12.34 -12.44 -13.28
CA ALA A 414 -11.43 -11.84 -12.33
C ALA A 414 -10.28 -12.76 -11.89
N ARG A 415 -10.48 -14.09 -11.90
CA ARG A 415 -9.42 -15.08 -11.60
C ARG A 415 -8.53 -15.43 -12.80
N ALA A 416 -9.00 -15.22 -14.03
CA ALA A 416 -8.23 -15.54 -15.25
C ALA A 416 -6.99 -14.62 -15.43
N THR A 417 -6.93 -13.51 -14.69
CA THR A 417 -5.84 -12.52 -14.66
C THR A 417 -5.04 -12.55 -13.36
N ASP A 418 -4.97 -13.68 -12.65
CA ASP A 418 -4.29 -13.79 -11.35
C ASP A 418 -2.80 -14.18 -11.51
N ALA A 419 -1.91 -13.20 -11.32
CA ALA A 419 -0.46 -13.40 -11.32
C ALA A 419 -0.01 -14.34 -10.19
N ASP A 420 -0.59 -14.22 -8.99
CA ASP A 420 -0.27 -15.04 -7.82
C ASP A 420 -0.71 -16.49 -8.02
N GLY A 421 -1.90 -16.68 -8.60
CA GLY A 421 -2.40 -18.00 -9.00
C GLY A 421 -1.49 -18.68 -10.02
N THR A 422 -1.05 -17.93 -11.04
CA THR A 422 -0.13 -18.43 -12.07
C THR A 422 1.24 -18.78 -11.49
N TYR A 423 1.78 -17.92 -10.62
CA TYR A 423 3.02 -18.16 -9.89
C TYR A 423 2.96 -19.42 -9.02
N ARG A 424 1.89 -19.60 -8.23
CA ARG A 424 1.71 -20.80 -7.39
C ARG A 424 1.65 -22.09 -8.19
N GLN A 425 1.04 -22.06 -9.38
CA GLN A 425 1.09 -23.21 -10.30
C GLN A 425 2.53 -23.48 -10.76
N GLY A 426 3.26 -22.43 -11.16
CA GLY A 426 4.69 -22.54 -11.52
C GLY A 426 5.52 -23.14 -10.38
N GLN A 427 5.31 -22.69 -9.14
CA GLN A 427 5.96 -23.25 -7.96
C GLN A 427 5.64 -24.73 -7.74
N ALA A 428 4.40 -25.16 -7.99
CA ALA A 428 4.02 -26.57 -7.86
C ALA A 428 4.78 -27.45 -8.87
N PHE A 429 4.90 -27.00 -10.13
CA PHE A 429 5.72 -27.69 -11.13
C PHE A 429 7.22 -27.66 -10.77
N TYR A 430 7.73 -26.52 -10.30
CA TYR A 430 9.11 -26.37 -9.84
C TYR A 430 9.45 -27.33 -8.70
N GLY A 431 8.60 -27.38 -7.67
CA GLY A 431 8.74 -28.28 -6.52
C GLY A 431 8.64 -29.76 -6.90
N ALA A 432 7.87 -30.08 -7.93
CA ALA A 432 7.81 -31.42 -8.53
C ALA A 432 9.01 -31.75 -9.46
N GLY A 433 9.97 -30.84 -9.62
CA GLY A 433 11.12 -31.02 -10.52
C GLY A 433 10.79 -30.87 -12.01
N ARG A 434 9.56 -30.51 -12.36
CA ARG A 434 9.05 -30.34 -13.72
C ARG A 434 9.37 -28.92 -14.24
N LEU A 435 10.67 -28.64 -14.38
CA LEU A 435 11.19 -27.29 -14.61
C LEU A 435 10.75 -26.70 -15.96
N ALA A 436 10.71 -27.50 -17.03
CA ALA A 436 10.28 -27.05 -18.36
C ALA A 436 8.84 -26.54 -18.38
N GLU A 437 7.99 -27.06 -17.51
CA GLU A 437 6.57 -26.69 -17.41
C GLU A 437 6.36 -25.50 -16.47
N ALA A 438 7.29 -25.29 -15.53
CA ALA A 438 7.28 -24.17 -14.61
C ALA A 438 7.65 -22.83 -15.29
N VAL A 439 8.65 -22.84 -16.19
CA VAL A 439 9.14 -21.65 -16.91
C VAL A 439 8.03 -20.81 -17.57
N PRO A 440 7.16 -21.36 -18.44
CA PRO A 440 6.12 -20.55 -19.10
C PRO A 440 5.09 -19.97 -18.13
N LEU A 441 4.87 -20.60 -16.97
CA LEU A 441 4.00 -20.08 -15.93
C LEU A 441 4.65 -18.88 -15.23
N PHE A 442 5.94 -18.95 -14.92
CA PHE A 442 6.67 -17.83 -14.35
C PHE A 442 6.73 -16.63 -15.31
N GLU A 443 6.99 -16.86 -16.60
CA GLU A 443 6.94 -15.79 -17.60
C GLU A 443 5.55 -15.13 -17.68
N ARG A 444 4.48 -15.94 -17.64
CA ARG A 444 3.11 -15.43 -17.67
C ARG A 444 2.80 -14.60 -16.44
N ALA A 445 3.17 -15.07 -15.24
CA ALA A 445 2.99 -14.31 -14.00
C ALA A 445 3.73 -12.96 -14.06
N ARG A 446 4.97 -12.96 -14.57
CA ARG A 446 5.76 -11.74 -14.79
C ARG A 446 5.10 -10.77 -15.77
N ARG A 447 4.48 -11.24 -16.85
CA ARG A 447 3.75 -10.37 -17.80
C ARG A 447 2.45 -9.81 -17.21
N LEU A 448 1.76 -10.58 -16.36
CA LEU A 448 0.48 -10.16 -15.77
C LEU A 448 0.64 -9.03 -14.75
N ALA A 449 1.68 -9.07 -13.92
CA ALA A 449 1.92 -8.05 -12.89
C ALA A 449 3.43 -7.75 -12.73
N PRO A 450 4.07 -7.00 -13.65
CA PRO A 450 5.53 -6.92 -13.77
C PRO A 450 6.30 -6.40 -12.55
N LEU A 451 5.65 -5.67 -11.64
CA LEU A 451 6.27 -5.10 -10.43
C LEU A 451 5.86 -5.84 -9.14
N SER A 452 5.04 -6.90 -9.26
CA SER A 452 4.54 -7.68 -8.14
C SER A 452 5.62 -8.52 -7.47
N MET A 453 5.43 -8.85 -6.19
CA MET A 453 6.18 -9.89 -5.50
C MET A 453 6.13 -11.22 -6.27
N SER A 454 5.00 -11.55 -6.89
CA SER A 454 4.90 -12.72 -7.75
C SER A 454 5.72 -12.61 -9.02
N ALA A 455 5.87 -11.44 -9.64
CA ALA A 455 6.77 -11.25 -10.78
C ALA A 455 8.24 -11.30 -10.37
N ILE A 456 8.61 -10.70 -9.24
CA ILE A 456 9.97 -10.80 -8.67
C ILE A 456 10.28 -12.27 -8.44
N HIS A 457 9.48 -12.98 -7.64
CA HIS A 457 9.69 -14.40 -7.38
C HIS A 457 9.66 -15.24 -8.66
N SER A 458 8.72 -14.98 -9.58
CA SER A 458 8.65 -15.71 -10.85
C SER A 458 9.92 -15.52 -11.67
N THR A 459 10.48 -14.31 -11.75
CA THR A 459 11.72 -14.05 -12.49
C THR A 459 12.88 -14.83 -11.87
N TYR A 460 12.97 -14.87 -10.54
CA TYR A 460 13.99 -15.68 -9.84
C TYR A 460 13.81 -17.18 -10.12
N PHE A 461 12.60 -17.71 -9.95
CA PHE A 461 12.34 -19.13 -10.19
C PHE A 461 12.44 -19.52 -11.66
N GLU A 462 12.16 -18.62 -12.60
CA GLU A 462 12.45 -18.76 -14.04
C GLU A 462 13.95 -18.96 -14.24
N GLY A 463 14.77 -18.03 -13.73
CA GLY A 463 16.23 -18.13 -13.79
C GLY A 463 16.78 -19.41 -13.16
N MET A 464 16.28 -19.79 -11.97
CA MET A 464 16.67 -21.02 -11.30
C MET A 464 16.22 -22.29 -12.02
N SER A 465 15.04 -22.25 -12.68
CA SER A 465 14.55 -23.37 -13.50
C SER A 465 15.45 -23.58 -14.71
N LEU A 466 15.83 -22.49 -15.40
CA LEU A 466 16.74 -22.52 -16.54
C LEU A 466 18.15 -22.96 -16.12
N TYR A 467 18.65 -22.45 -15.00
CA TYR A 467 19.94 -22.83 -14.42
C TYR A 467 20.02 -24.33 -14.11
N ARG A 468 18.99 -24.88 -13.47
CA ARG A 468 18.91 -26.32 -13.14
C ARG A 468 18.71 -27.22 -14.37
N GLN A 469 18.25 -26.65 -15.48
CA GLN A 469 18.16 -27.31 -16.79
C GLN A 469 19.44 -27.12 -17.63
N GLU A 470 20.48 -26.50 -17.07
CA GLU A 470 21.75 -26.20 -17.76
C GLU A 470 21.60 -25.29 -19.00
N GLN A 471 20.48 -24.55 -19.09
CA GLN A 471 20.23 -23.54 -20.12
C GLN A 471 20.94 -22.25 -19.72
N TRP A 472 22.28 -22.26 -19.78
CA TRP A 472 23.13 -21.22 -19.20
C TRP A 472 22.92 -19.84 -19.83
N ALA A 473 22.68 -19.78 -21.15
CA ALA A 473 22.50 -18.52 -21.87
C ALA A 473 21.20 -17.82 -21.47
N GLU A 474 20.09 -18.56 -21.48
CA GLU A 474 18.78 -18.09 -21.07
C GLU A 474 18.75 -17.73 -19.58
N ALA A 475 19.34 -18.57 -18.72
CA ALA A 475 19.48 -18.29 -17.30
C ALA A 475 20.28 -17.01 -17.05
N ALA A 476 21.41 -16.82 -17.73
CA ALA A 476 22.20 -15.59 -17.62
C ALA A 476 21.40 -14.35 -18.05
N ARG A 477 20.61 -14.45 -19.12
CA ARG A 477 19.73 -13.35 -19.56
C ARG A 477 18.69 -13.01 -18.49
N VAL A 478 17.99 -14.02 -17.95
CA VAL A 478 16.96 -13.82 -16.91
C VAL A 478 17.55 -13.27 -15.62
N PHE A 479 18.71 -13.78 -15.16
CA PHE A 479 19.37 -13.23 -13.97
C PHE A 479 19.88 -11.81 -14.20
N THR A 480 20.36 -11.48 -15.41
CA THR A 480 20.73 -10.10 -15.77
C THR A 480 19.52 -9.18 -15.70
N ASP A 481 18.39 -9.58 -16.29
CA ASP A 481 17.14 -8.85 -16.20
C ASP A 481 16.71 -8.66 -14.74
N PHE A 482 16.83 -9.71 -13.91
CA PHE A 482 16.48 -9.67 -12.49
C PHE A 482 17.30 -8.62 -11.74
N VAL A 483 18.63 -8.71 -11.78
CA VAL A 483 19.51 -7.82 -11.00
C VAL A 483 19.50 -6.38 -11.51
N THR A 484 19.09 -6.18 -12.77
CA THR A 484 18.89 -4.85 -13.36
C THR A 484 17.54 -4.24 -12.96
N THR A 485 16.50 -5.05 -12.83
CA THR A 485 15.12 -4.56 -12.58
C THR A 485 14.77 -4.50 -11.10
N PHE A 486 15.32 -5.43 -10.32
CA PHE A 486 15.06 -5.64 -8.90
C PHE A 486 16.37 -5.80 -8.10
N PRO A 487 17.35 -4.89 -8.22
CA PRO A 487 18.61 -4.98 -7.48
C PRO A 487 18.41 -5.06 -5.95
N GLU A 488 17.35 -4.46 -5.43
CA GLU A 488 17.00 -4.45 -4.00
C GLU A 488 16.33 -5.74 -3.50
N ALA A 489 15.87 -6.62 -4.39
CA ALA A 489 15.09 -7.78 -3.99
C ALA A 489 15.93 -8.77 -3.16
N GLN A 490 15.29 -9.49 -2.24
CA GLN A 490 15.98 -10.46 -1.37
C GLN A 490 16.79 -11.50 -2.16
N ALA A 491 16.28 -11.93 -3.33
CA ALA A 491 16.94 -12.88 -4.23
C ALA A 491 17.96 -12.25 -5.20
N ALA A 492 18.22 -10.93 -5.13
CA ALA A 492 19.13 -10.25 -6.06
C ALA A 492 20.58 -10.70 -5.88
N ALA A 493 21.02 -10.85 -4.62
CA ALA A 493 22.37 -11.33 -4.30
C ALA A 493 22.61 -12.76 -4.83
N GLU A 494 21.63 -13.64 -4.64
CA GLU A 494 21.64 -15.01 -5.18
C GLU A 494 21.65 -15.00 -6.70
N SER A 495 20.74 -14.23 -7.32
CA SER A 495 20.63 -14.12 -8.78
C SER A 495 21.93 -13.61 -9.42
N MET A 496 22.61 -12.64 -8.78
CA MET A 496 23.88 -12.11 -9.28
C MET A 496 25.03 -13.12 -9.15
N TYR A 497 25.06 -13.88 -8.04
CA TYR A 497 26.00 -14.98 -7.89
C TYR A 497 25.79 -16.06 -8.96
N HIS A 498 24.54 -16.46 -9.20
CA HIS A 498 24.18 -17.45 -10.22
C HIS A 498 24.42 -16.92 -11.65
N LEU A 499 24.26 -15.62 -11.91
CA LEU A 499 24.68 -15.00 -13.17
C LEU A 499 26.17 -15.23 -13.42
N GLY A 500 27.02 -15.06 -12.41
CA GLY A 500 28.44 -15.37 -12.51
C GLY A 500 28.71 -16.84 -12.82
N LEU A 501 27.99 -17.77 -12.18
CA LEU A 501 28.08 -19.20 -12.50
C LEU A 501 27.68 -19.50 -13.95
N CYS A 502 26.58 -18.92 -14.45
CA CYS A 502 26.15 -19.09 -15.84
C CYS A 502 27.21 -18.56 -16.81
N ARG A 503 27.75 -17.34 -16.57
CA ARG A 503 28.79 -16.73 -17.40
C ARG A 503 30.05 -17.60 -17.44
N ALA A 504 30.46 -18.18 -16.31
CA ALA A 504 31.59 -19.10 -16.24
C ALA A 504 31.35 -20.38 -17.06
N ARG A 505 30.14 -20.96 -17.00
CA ARG A 505 29.73 -22.14 -17.79
C ARG A 505 29.69 -21.85 -19.29
N LEU A 506 29.39 -20.62 -19.67
CA LEU A 506 29.45 -20.14 -21.06
C LEU A 506 30.87 -19.79 -21.54
N GLY A 507 31.91 -19.99 -20.71
CA GLY A 507 33.29 -19.66 -21.04
C GLY A 507 33.65 -18.17 -20.87
N ASN A 508 32.69 -17.32 -20.47
CA ASN A 508 32.93 -15.91 -20.19
C ASN A 508 33.47 -15.73 -18.76
N GLN A 509 34.74 -16.07 -18.56
CA GLN A 509 35.41 -15.97 -17.25
C GLN A 509 35.51 -14.53 -16.76
N ALA A 510 35.79 -13.56 -17.64
CA ALA A 510 35.87 -12.14 -17.28
C ALA A 510 34.53 -11.63 -16.72
N GLY A 511 33.42 -11.93 -17.41
CA GLY A 511 32.09 -11.55 -16.96
C GLY A 511 31.63 -12.31 -15.71
N ALA A 512 32.13 -13.52 -15.47
CA ALA A 512 31.86 -14.26 -14.23
C ALA A 512 32.53 -13.57 -13.02
N VAL A 513 33.80 -13.22 -13.16
CA VAL A 513 34.57 -12.47 -12.16
C VAL A 513 33.92 -11.12 -11.86
N GLU A 514 33.46 -10.40 -12.88
CA GLU A 514 32.70 -9.15 -12.71
C GLU A 514 31.44 -9.37 -11.86
N ALA A 515 30.61 -10.36 -12.21
CA ALA A 515 29.36 -10.62 -11.50
C ALA A 515 29.60 -11.02 -10.02
N TRP A 516 30.62 -11.82 -9.74
CA TRP A 516 30.96 -12.19 -8.36
C TRP A 516 31.54 -11.02 -7.56
N ARG A 517 32.39 -10.17 -8.17
CA ARG A 517 32.86 -8.95 -7.50
C ARG A 517 31.72 -8.00 -7.18
N ASP A 518 30.81 -7.81 -8.12
CA ASP A 518 29.62 -7.01 -7.88
C ASP A 518 28.74 -7.62 -6.79
N THR A 519 28.66 -8.95 -6.71
CA THR A 519 27.94 -9.63 -5.63
C THR A 519 28.55 -9.30 -4.26
N GLU A 520 29.88 -9.36 -4.14
CA GLU A 520 30.59 -8.97 -2.90
C GLU A 520 30.39 -7.50 -2.55
N GLN A 521 30.50 -6.60 -3.53
CA GLN A 521 30.48 -5.16 -3.30
C GLN A 521 29.07 -4.64 -3.00
N ARG A 522 28.07 -5.06 -3.80
CA ARG A 522 26.70 -4.53 -3.71
C ARG A 522 25.85 -5.24 -2.66
N TYR A 523 26.16 -6.49 -2.34
CA TYR A 523 25.40 -7.33 -1.41
C TYR A 523 26.25 -7.84 -0.25
N ALA A 524 27.18 -7.00 0.21
CA ALA A 524 28.00 -7.28 1.39
C ALA A 524 27.14 -7.72 2.59
N GLY A 525 27.61 -8.73 3.32
CA GLY A 525 26.90 -9.29 4.48
C GLY A 525 25.87 -10.38 4.15
N THR A 526 25.60 -10.66 2.87
CA THR A 526 24.79 -11.83 2.47
C THR A 526 25.64 -13.10 2.39
N PRO A 527 25.05 -14.31 2.57
CA PRO A 527 25.76 -15.57 2.31
C PRO A 527 26.31 -15.66 0.89
N TRP A 528 25.63 -15.04 -0.08
CA TRP A 528 26.02 -15.03 -1.49
C TRP A 528 27.27 -14.19 -1.77
N ALA A 529 27.49 -13.09 -1.02
CA ALA A 529 28.76 -12.37 -1.07
C ALA A 529 29.92 -13.27 -0.62
N LYS A 530 29.75 -14.05 0.44
CA LYS A 530 30.77 -15.02 0.86
C LYS A 530 31.06 -16.06 -0.22
N TYR A 531 30.03 -16.69 -0.80
CA TYR A 531 30.21 -17.66 -1.88
C TYR A 531 30.83 -17.06 -3.14
N ALA A 532 30.50 -15.80 -3.46
CA ALA A 532 31.13 -15.08 -4.56
C ALA A 532 32.63 -14.85 -4.32
N GLY A 533 33.01 -14.47 -3.09
CA GLY A 533 34.42 -14.36 -2.68
C GLY A 533 35.19 -15.66 -2.79
N GLU A 534 34.59 -16.79 -2.39
CA GLU A 534 35.17 -18.12 -2.56
C GLU A 534 35.43 -18.44 -4.06
N ARG A 535 34.48 -18.12 -4.95
CA ARG A 535 34.67 -18.29 -6.40
C ARG A 535 35.77 -17.41 -6.96
N LEU A 536 35.89 -16.17 -6.50
CA LEU A 536 36.96 -15.26 -6.91
C LEU A 536 38.34 -15.78 -6.49
N ALA A 537 38.46 -16.32 -5.27
CA ALA A 537 39.68 -16.94 -4.78
C ALA A 537 40.06 -18.19 -5.59
N GLU A 538 39.08 -19.04 -5.95
CA GLU A 538 39.30 -20.21 -6.81
C GLU A 538 39.85 -19.82 -8.19
N VAL A 539 39.31 -18.77 -8.82
CA VAL A 539 39.80 -18.28 -10.11
C VAL A 539 41.20 -17.70 -9.99
N ALA A 540 41.48 -16.93 -8.94
CA ALA A 540 42.81 -16.36 -8.69
C ALA A 540 43.87 -17.45 -8.47
N GLY A 541 43.56 -18.51 -7.72
CA GLY A 541 44.47 -19.61 -7.45
C GLY A 541 44.80 -20.49 -8.67
N LYS A 542 43.93 -20.52 -9.68
CA LYS A 542 44.21 -21.19 -10.97
C LYS A 542 45.13 -20.38 -11.88
N GLY A 543 45.26 -19.07 -11.68
CA GLY A 543 46.11 -18.18 -12.48
C GLY A 543 47.59 -18.17 -12.06
N THR A 544 47.94 -18.69 -10.88
CA THR A 544 49.29 -18.64 -10.31
C THR A 544 50.06 -19.96 -10.42
N GLY A 545 49.55 -20.95 -11.16
CA GLY A 545 50.11 -22.30 -11.26
C GLY A 545 50.49 -22.76 -12.67
N GLY A 546 50.77 -21.84 -13.60
CA GLY A 546 51.16 -22.11 -14.99
C GLY A 546 52.60 -21.77 -15.28
#